data_AF-A0A6I2KV86-F1
#
_entry.id   AF-A0A6I2KV86-F1
#
_cell.length_a   1.000
_cell.length_b   1.000
_cell.length_c   1.000
_cell.angle_alpha   90.00
_cell.angle_beta   90.00
_cell.angle_gamma   90.00
#
_symmetry.space_group_name_H-M   'P 1'
#
loop_
_entity.id
_entity.type
_entity.pdbx_description
1 polymer ?
#
loop_
_entity_poly.entity_id
_entity_poly.type
_entity_poly.pdbx_seq_one_letter_code
_entity_poly.pdbx_strand_id
1 'polypeptide(L)'
;MLIFAGCQFGDELIAYSAGKPILLTSATGSLDAYDTKGKPLTPFFHVFKEPDGLRIVMREYFYNSGPLAHPYLSVNSLGQGVVHIDTKARFALFSTKCEFLRQIEIKIASTDLNGVKSLQIYNHDVDQKQSNVIMLSDQTYMSDLLRESAKQVAVQDISGIGSGC
;
A
#
# COMPACT_ATOMS: atom_id res chain seq x y z
N MET A 1 -22.81 10.87 17.51
CA MET A 1 -21.61 10.69 16.67
C MET A 1 -20.85 9.47 17.19
N LEU A 2 -21.22 8.25 16.79
CA LEU A 2 -20.77 7.02 17.49
C LEU A 2 -20.67 5.76 16.61
N ILE A 3 -20.69 5.88 15.28
CA ILE A 3 -20.73 4.71 14.38
C ILE A 3 -19.46 4.60 13.49
N PHE A 4 -18.63 5.64 13.43
CA PHE A 4 -17.40 5.59 12.62
C PHE A 4 -16.23 4.85 13.29
N ALA A 5 -16.16 4.81 14.62
CA ALA A 5 -15.04 4.19 15.34
C ALA A 5 -15.09 2.65 15.35
N GLY A 6 -16.29 2.04 15.29
CA GLY A 6 -16.44 0.57 15.36
C GLY A 6 -15.92 -0.15 14.11
N CYS A 7 -16.04 0.48 12.93
CA CYS A 7 -15.58 -0.12 11.66
C CYS A 7 -14.05 -0.09 11.51
N GLN A 8 -13.35 0.86 12.13
CA GLN A 8 -11.88 0.87 12.16
C GLN A 8 -11.33 -0.20 13.10
N PHE A 9 -11.90 -0.32 14.30
CA PHE A 9 -11.48 -1.34 15.28
C PHE A 9 -11.65 -2.78 14.77
N GLY A 10 -12.72 -3.07 14.03
CA GLY A 10 -12.96 -4.41 13.48
C GLY A 10 -11.92 -4.84 12.46
N ASP A 11 -11.53 -3.95 11.54
CA ASP A 11 -10.47 -4.24 10.57
C ASP A 11 -9.10 -4.38 11.23
N GLU A 12 -8.79 -3.51 12.20
CA GLU A 12 -7.53 -3.57 12.94
C GLU A 12 -7.40 -4.90 13.69
N LEU A 13 -8.47 -5.43 14.28
CA LEU A 13 -8.45 -6.75 14.94
C LEU A 13 -8.14 -7.90 13.98
N ILE A 14 -8.66 -7.86 12.74
CA ILE A 14 -8.34 -8.86 11.71
C ILE A 14 -6.88 -8.72 11.30
N ALA A 15 -6.40 -7.50 11.07
CA ALA A 15 -4.99 -7.22 10.80
C ALA A 15 -4.09 -7.73 11.94
N TYR A 16 -4.46 -7.49 13.21
CA TYR A 16 -3.74 -7.98 14.39
C TYR A 16 -3.66 -9.51 14.47
N SER A 17 -4.67 -10.22 13.97
CA SER A 17 -4.66 -11.68 13.92
C SER A 17 -3.71 -12.26 12.86
N ALA A 18 -3.41 -11.48 11.82
CA ALA A 18 -2.55 -11.87 10.69
C ALA A 18 -1.14 -11.25 10.73
N GLY A 19 -0.96 -10.14 11.44
CA GLY A 19 0.29 -9.40 11.56
C GLY A 19 0.13 -8.13 12.39
N LYS A 20 0.97 -7.12 12.15
CA LYS A 20 0.89 -5.82 12.80
C LYS A 20 0.23 -4.80 11.87
N PRO A 21 -0.89 -4.14 12.24
CA PRO A 21 -1.49 -3.12 11.39
C PRO A 21 -0.51 -1.96 11.18
N ILE A 22 -0.51 -1.40 9.97
CA ILE A 22 0.31 -0.26 9.57
C ILE A 22 -0.58 0.85 9.02
N LEU A 23 -0.06 2.08 8.94
CA LEU A 23 -0.87 3.24 8.63
C LEU A 23 -1.16 3.35 7.12
N LEU A 24 -2.42 3.21 6.74
CA LEU A 24 -2.91 3.66 5.44
C LEU A 24 -3.15 5.18 5.49
N THR A 25 -2.29 5.95 4.83
CA THR A 25 -2.35 7.42 4.87
C THR A 25 -3.36 7.96 3.86
N SER A 26 -3.37 7.41 2.65
CA SER A 26 -4.33 7.78 1.62
C SER A 26 -4.57 6.61 0.67
N ALA A 27 -5.76 6.58 0.07
CA ALA A 27 -6.08 5.64 -0.99
C ALA A 27 -7.12 6.25 -1.92
N THR A 28 -6.92 6.08 -3.21
CA THR A 28 -7.90 6.49 -4.22
C THR A 28 -9.01 5.45 -4.34
N GLY A 29 -10.15 5.88 -4.88
CA GLY A 29 -11.09 4.96 -5.52
C GLY A 29 -10.49 4.37 -6.79
N SER A 30 -11.34 3.82 -7.66
CA SER A 30 -10.92 3.46 -9.02
C SER A 30 -10.40 4.71 -9.73
N LEU A 31 -9.18 4.61 -10.28
CA LEU A 31 -8.64 5.61 -11.17
C LEU A 31 -9.11 5.33 -12.60
N ASP A 32 -9.24 6.40 -13.39
CA ASP A 32 -9.44 6.28 -14.82
C ASP A 32 -8.20 5.69 -15.49
N ALA A 33 -8.36 5.10 -16.68
CA ALA A 33 -7.25 4.53 -17.42
C ALA A 33 -6.22 5.59 -17.89
N TYR A 34 -6.53 6.89 -17.81
CA TYR A 34 -5.71 7.98 -18.34
C TYR A 34 -5.53 9.12 -17.32
N ASP A 35 -4.38 9.80 -17.35
CA ASP A 35 -4.11 11.02 -16.60
C ASP A 35 -4.79 12.25 -17.21
N THR A 36 -4.68 13.39 -16.53
CA THR A 36 -5.23 14.69 -17.00
C THR A 36 -4.61 15.19 -18.32
N LYS A 37 -3.53 14.57 -18.79
CA LYS A 37 -2.84 14.84 -20.06
C LYS A 37 -3.13 13.78 -21.12
N GLY A 38 -4.06 12.85 -20.86
CA GLY A 38 -4.45 11.77 -21.76
C GLY A 38 -3.43 10.65 -21.89
N LYS A 39 -2.45 10.54 -20.98
CA LYS A 39 -1.48 9.44 -20.95
C LYS A 39 -2.02 8.28 -20.13
N PRO A 40 -1.80 7.02 -20.54
CA PRO A 40 -2.22 5.87 -19.75
C PRO A 40 -1.64 5.93 -18.33
N LEU A 41 -2.48 5.75 -17.32
CA LEU A 41 -1.99 5.52 -15.97
C LEU A 41 -1.41 4.11 -15.90
N THR A 42 -0.13 4.01 -15.56
CA THR A 42 0.54 2.73 -15.36
C THR A 42 0.75 2.45 -13.88
N PRO A 43 0.81 1.16 -13.48
CA PRO A 43 1.30 0.80 -12.16
C PRO A 43 2.68 1.41 -11.88
N PHE A 44 2.92 1.78 -10.63
CA PHE A 44 4.23 2.23 -10.19
C PHE A 44 4.43 1.90 -8.72
N PHE A 45 5.69 1.92 -8.31
CA PHE A 45 6.08 1.67 -6.93
C PHE A 45 7.22 2.61 -6.53
N HIS A 46 6.95 3.47 -5.54
CA HIS A 46 7.92 4.38 -4.97
C HIS A 46 8.00 4.22 -3.46
N VAL A 47 9.22 4.24 -2.96
CA VAL A 47 9.51 4.13 -1.54
C VAL A 47 10.32 5.34 -1.15
N PHE A 48 9.95 5.94 -0.04
CA PHE A 48 10.59 7.11 0.52
C PHE A 48 11.07 6.76 1.93
N LYS A 49 12.35 7.01 2.21
CA LYS A 49 12.86 6.95 3.58
C LYS A 49 12.58 8.27 4.27
N GLU A 50 11.78 8.22 5.33
CA GLU A 50 11.47 9.38 6.17
C GLU A 50 12.17 9.25 7.53
N PRO A 51 12.33 10.33 8.32
CA PRO A 51 12.98 10.24 9.65
C PRO A 51 12.26 9.29 10.61
N ASP A 52 10.93 9.25 10.54
CA ASP A 52 10.03 8.48 11.39
C ASP A 52 9.75 7.06 10.86
N GLY A 53 10.11 6.74 9.62
CA GLY A 53 9.79 5.44 9.06
C GLY A 53 10.05 5.29 7.58
N LEU A 54 9.17 4.54 6.93
CA LEU A 54 9.06 4.43 5.47
C LEU A 54 7.71 4.93 5.03
N ARG A 55 7.70 5.68 3.94
CA ARG A 55 6.49 6.03 3.20
C ARG A 55 6.53 5.35 1.85
N ILE A 56 5.47 4.65 1.50
CA ILE A 56 5.35 3.90 0.27
C ILE A 56 4.18 4.50 -0.50
N VAL A 57 4.43 4.88 -1.75
CA VAL A 57 3.38 5.31 -2.68
C VAL A 57 3.40 4.35 -3.85
N MET A 58 2.27 3.70 -4.07
CA MET A 58 2.14 2.69 -5.11
C MET A 58 0.85 2.88 -5.88
N ARG A 59 0.88 2.49 -7.15
CA ARG A 59 -0.31 2.33 -7.98
C ARG A 59 -0.35 0.92 -8.53
N GLU A 60 -1.45 0.21 -8.26
CA GLU A 60 -1.61 -1.20 -8.61
C GLU A 60 -3.08 -1.53 -8.92
N TYR A 61 -3.30 -2.64 -9.62
CA TYR A 61 -4.63 -3.15 -9.94
C TYR A 61 -5.25 -3.92 -8.76
N PHE A 62 -6.57 -3.83 -8.68
CA PHE A 62 -7.44 -4.55 -7.76
C PHE A 62 -8.61 -5.12 -8.57
N TYR A 63 -9.01 -6.36 -8.33
CA TYR A 63 -10.25 -6.92 -8.87
C TYR A 63 -11.52 -6.39 -8.21
N ASN A 64 -11.41 -5.76 -7.03
CA ASN A 64 -12.55 -5.22 -6.31
C ASN A 64 -12.47 -3.69 -6.15
N SER A 65 -13.57 -3.00 -6.49
CA SER A 65 -13.70 -1.55 -6.33
C SER A 65 -14.11 -1.12 -4.91
N GLY A 66 -14.32 -2.09 -4.01
CA GLY A 66 -14.69 -1.87 -2.62
C GLY A 66 -13.64 -1.12 -1.78
N PRO A 67 -13.98 -0.80 -0.52
CA PRO A 67 -13.04 -0.18 0.41
C PRO A 67 -11.83 -1.10 0.62
N LEU A 68 -10.65 -0.50 0.80
CA LEU A 68 -9.47 -1.24 1.21
C LEU A 68 -9.64 -1.75 2.64
N ALA A 69 -9.08 -2.93 2.93
CA ALA A 69 -8.87 -3.34 4.30
C ALA A 69 -7.65 -2.60 4.87
N HIS A 70 -7.49 -2.67 6.20
CA HIS A 70 -6.32 -2.08 6.83
C HIS A 70 -5.07 -2.89 6.48
N PRO A 71 -4.03 -2.26 5.89
CA PRO A 71 -2.82 -2.98 5.57
C PRO A 71 -2.11 -3.43 6.84
N TYR A 72 -1.38 -4.54 6.74
CA TYR A 72 -0.64 -5.09 7.87
C TYR A 72 0.72 -5.65 7.45
N LEU A 73 1.65 -5.64 8.39
CA LEU A 73 3.00 -6.18 8.25
C LEU A 73 3.07 -7.54 8.95
N SER A 74 3.42 -8.58 8.21
CA SER A 74 3.87 -9.85 8.78
C SER A 74 5.39 -9.95 8.69
N VAL A 75 6.05 -10.56 9.68
CA VAL A 75 7.50 -10.73 9.70
C VAL A 75 7.82 -12.17 10.06
N ASN A 76 8.62 -12.85 9.23
CA ASN A 76 9.04 -14.22 9.53
C ASN A 76 10.28 -14.27 10.44
N SER A 77 10.66 -15.48 10.86
CA SER A 77 11.83 -15.70 11.75
C SER A 77 13.18 -15.27 11.15
N LEU A 78 13.26 -15.08 9.83
CA LEU A 78 14.47 -14.61 9.15
C LEU A 78 14.56 -13.08 9.10
N GLY A 79 13.51 -12.37 9.52
CA GLY A 79 13.38 -10.92 9.43
C GLY A 79 12.87 -10.44 8.07
N GLN A 80 12.24 -11.29 7.27
CA GLN A 80 11.62 -10.87 6.02
C GLN A 80 10.19 -10.40 6.30
N GLY A 81 9.93 -9.14 6.01
CA GLY A 81 8.63 -8.48 6.17
C GLY A 81 7.80 -8.53 4.89
N VAL A 82 6.50 -8.76 5.03
CA VAL A 82 5.52 -8.62 3.95
C VAL A 82 4.44 -7.66 4.39
N VAL A 83 4.26 -6.58 3.62
CA VAL A 83 3.11 -5.69 3.72
C VAL A 83 1.99 -6.29 2.90
N HIS A 84 0.90 -6.61 3.56
CA HIS A 84 -0.30 -7.15 2.96
C HIS A 84 -1.29 -6.02 2.70
N ILE A 85 -1.80 -5.97 1.46
CA ILE A 85 -2.85 -5.06 1.04
C ILE A 85 -3.97 -5.87 0.36
N ASP A 86 -5.20 -5.45 0.58
CA ASP A 86 -6.39 -6.13 0.08
C ASP A 86 -7.61 -5.20 0.11
N THR A 87 -8.67 -5.61 -0.56
CA THR A 87 -9.99 -5.01 -0.38
C THR A 87 -10.76 -5.76 0.69
N LYS A 88 -11.67 -5.06 1.37
CA LYS A 88 -12.56 -5.72 2.34
C LYS A 88 -13.39 -6.77 1.61
N ALA A 89 -13.43 -7.97 2.18
CA ALA A 89 -14.28 -9.04 1.70
C ALA A 89 -15.74 -8.55 1.60
N ARG A 90 -16.31 -8.65 0.40
CA ARG A 90 -17.74 -8.48 0.15
C ARG A 90 -18.29 -9.80 -0.35
N PHE A 91 -19.48 -10.18 0.09
CA PHE A 91 -20.24 -11.25 -0.55
C PHE A 91 -20.65 -10.79 -1.95
N ALA A 92 -19.83 -11.07 -2.95
CA ALA A 92 -20.15 -10.83 -4.35
C ALA A 92 -20.63 -12.15 -4.98
N LEU A 93 -21.94 -12.24 -5.26
CA LEU A 93 -22.54 -13.35 -6.02
C LEU A 93 -22.11 -13.35 -7.50
N PHE A 94 -21.51 -12.25 -7.98
CA PHE A 94 -20.99 -12.10 -9.33
C PHE A 94 -19.67 -11.31 -9.27
N SER A 95 -18.55 -11.95 -9.60
CA SER A 95 -17.27 -11.28 -9.80
C SER A 95 -17.11 -10.97 -11.29
N THR A 96 -17.22 -9.70 -11.69
CA THR A 96 -16.68 -9.29 -12.99
C THR A 96 -15.15 -9.20 -12.85
N LYS A 97 -14.41 -9.63 -13.88
CA LYS A 97 -12.94 -9.49 -13.94
C LYS A 97 -12.53 -8.04 -14.27
N CYS A 98 -13.16 -7.07 -13.64
CA CYS A 98 -12.80 -5.67 -13.82
C CYS A 98 -11.57 -5.39 -12.96
N GLU A 99 -10.49 -4.97 -13.58
CA GLU A 99 -9.31 -4.48 -12.88
C GLU A 99 -9.46 -2.96 -12.65
N PHE A 100 -9.41 -2.57 -11.38
CA PHE A 100 -9.47 -1.19 -10.92
C PHE A 100 -8.06 -0.75 -10.54
N LEU A 101 -7.52 0.22 -11.28
CA LEU A 101 -6.23 0.80 -10.93
C LEU A 101 -6.42 1.74 -9.74
N ARG A 102 -5.63 1.57 -8.68
CA ARG A 102 -5.74 2.36 -7.45
C ARG A 102 -4.38 2.83 -7.01
N GLN A 103 -4.31 4.04 -6.46
CA GLN A 103 -3.11 4.57 -5.82
C GLN A 103 -3.29 4.55 -4.31
N ILE A 104 -2.27 4.05 -3.61
CA ILE A 104 -2.28 3.81 -2.17
C ILE A 104 -1.00 4.40 -1.58
N GLU A 105 -1.14 5.04 -0.43
CA GLU A 105 -0.04 5.55 0.36
C GLU A 105 -0.02 4.91 1.74
N ILE A 106 1.08 4.26 2.07
CA ILE A 106 1.27 3.52 3.31
C ILE A 106 2.47 4.12 4.07
N LYS A 107 2.32 4.26 5.38
CA LYS A 107 3.41 4.62 6.28
C LYS A 107 3.68 3.50 7.27
N ILE A 108 4.96 3.18 7.44
CA ILE A 108 5.44 2.16 8.38
C ILE A 108 6.39 2.83 9.34
N ALA A 109 6.03 2.87 10.62
CA ALA A 109 6.85 3.51 11.63
C ALA A 109 8.16 2.74 11.83
N SER A 110 9.23 3.45 12.18
CA SER A 110 10.54 2.83 12.45
C SER A 110 10.48 1.78 13.56
N THR A 111 9.56 1.95 14.53
CA THR A 111 9.30 0.96 15.59
C THR A 111 8.82 -0.38 15.05
N ASP A 112 8.11 -0.37 13.92
CA ASP A 112 7.51 -1.55 13.31
C ASP A 112 8.49 -2.26 12.37
N LEU A 113 9.52 -1.54 11.93
CA LEU A 113 10.62 -2.03 11.11
C LEU A 113 11.77 -2.62 11.94
N ASN A 114 11.70 -2.57 13.27
CA ASN A 114 12.76 -3.09 14.11
C ASN A 114 12.94 -4.61 13.92
N GLY A 115 14.16 -5.03 13.57
CA GLY A 115 14.48 -6.43 13.27
C GLY A 115 14.07 -6.90 11.86
N VAL A 116 13.40 -6.05 11.06
CA VAL A 116 13.06 -6.36 9.68
C VAL A 116 14.26 -6.07 8.77
N LYS A 117 14.66 -7.07 7.99
CA LYS A 117 15.81 -7.02 7.07
C LYS A 117 15.41 -6.69 5.65
N SER A 118 14.25 -7.16 5.22
CA SER A 118 13.70 -6.85 3.90
C SER A 118 12.19 -6.68 3.96
N LEU A 119 11.64 -5.91 3.02
CA LEU A 119 10.20 -5.67 2.90
C LEU A 119 9.74 -5.93 1.48
N GLN A 120 8.60 -6.62 1.34
CA GLN A 120 7.88 -6.80 0.09
C GLN A 120 6.41 -6.40 0.28
N ILE A 121 5.73 -6.10 -0.82
CA ILE A 121 4.28 -5.88 -0.81
C ILE A 121 3.60 -7.04 -1.50
N TYR A 122 2.51 -7.50 -0.90
CA TYR A 122 1.64 -8.53 -1.44
C TYR A 122 0.20 -8.03 -1.48
N ASN A 123 -0.35 -8.01 -2.68
CA ASN A 123 -1.73 -7.66 -2.98
C ASN A 123 -2.55 -8.95 -3.06
N HIS A 124 -3.35 -9.22 -2.03
CA HIS A 124 -4.21 -10.41 -1.99
C HIS A 124 -5.33 -10.36 -3.02
N ASP A 125 -5.72 -9.15 -3.45
CA ASP A 125 -6.88 -8.97 -4.34
C ASP A 125 -6.60 -9.53 -5.74
N VAL A 126 -5.34 -9.50 -6.17
CA VAL A 126 -4.86 -10.02 -7.47
C VAL A 126 -3.81 -11.12 -7.34
N ASP A 127 -3.57 -11.61 -6.12
CA ASP A 127 -2.53 -12.61 -5.79
C ASP A 127 -1.13 -12.25 -6.33
N GLN A 128 -0.73 -10.98 -6.18
CA GLN A 128 0.52 -10.47 -6.75
C GLN A 128 1.50 -9.98 -5.68
N LYS A 129 2.76 -10.42 -5.79
CA LYS A 129 3.88 -9.83 -5.05
C LYS A 129 4.58 -8.79 -5.90
N GLN A 130 4.88 -7.64 -5.31
CA GLN A 130 5.74 -6.65 -5.93
C GLN A 130 7.14 -7.24 -6.12
N SER A 131 7.68 -7.10 -7.33
CA SER A 131 9.02 -7.60 -7.70
C SER A 131 10.13 -6.91 -6.94
N ASN A 132 9.89 -5.68 -6.49
CA ASN A 132 10.89 -4.85 -5.85
C ASN A 132 10.95 -5.16 -4.35
N VAL A 133 12.09 -5.64 -3.90
CA VAL A 133 12.37 -5.91 -2.49
C VAL A 133 13.11 -4.73 -1.89
N ILE A 134 12.58 -4.17 -0.80
CA ILE A 134 13.23 -3.09 -0.06
C ILE A 134 14.21 -3.74 0.92
N MET A 135 15.50 -3.50 0.77
CA MET A 135 16.54 -4.09 1.62
C MET A 135 16.86 -3.18 2.81
N LEU A 136 16.13 -3.36 3.92
CA LEU A 136 16.26 -2.53 5.13
C LEU A 136 17.58 -2.75 5.88
N SER A 137 18.14 -3.95 5.81
CA SER A 137 19.43 -4.27 6.44
C SER A 137 20.65 -3.77 5.64
N ASP A 138 20.46 -3.35 4.38
CA ASP A 138 21.53 -2.84 3.54
C ASP A 138 21.66 -1.31 3.73
N GLN A 139 22.71 -0.91 4.45
CA GLN A 139 22.95 0.50 4.75
C GLN A 139 23.22 1.35 3.50
N THR A 140 23.84 0.78 2.47
CA THR A 140 24.12 1.49 1.22
C THR A 140 22.81 1.75 0.49
N TYR A 141 21.98 0.70 0.34
CA TYR A 141 20.65 0.82 -0.25
C TYR A 141 19.78 1.86 0.48
N MET A 142 19.78 1.84 1.82
CA MET A 142 18.98 2.77 2.61
C MET A 142 19.49 4.21 2.53
N SER A 143 20.80 4.42 2.41
CA SER A 143 21.40 5.75 2.23
C SER A 143 21.08 6.31 0.85
N ASP A 144 21.16 5.49 -0.19
CA ASP A 144 20.76 5.87 -1.54
C ASP A 144 19.26 6.19 -1.60
N LEU A 145 18.42 5.36 -0.97
CA LEU A 145 16.98 5.61 -0.87
C LEU A 145 16.67 6.94 -0.19
N LEU A 146 17.35 7.26 0.91
CA LEU A 146 17.19 8.54 1.60
C LEU A 146 17.58 9.72 0.70
N ARG A 147 18.70 9.61 -0.02
CA ARG A 147 19.16 10.64 -0.97
C ARG A 147 18.17 10.86 -2.10
N GLU A 148 17.62 9.79 -2.68
CA GLU A 148 16.62 9.89 -3.75
C GLU A 148 15.28 10.43 -3.22
N SER A 149 14.90 10.06 -2.00
CA SER A 149 13.69 10.57 -1.35
C SER A 149 13.72 12.10 -1.21
N ALA A 150 14.88 12.67 -0.86
CA ALA A 150 15.05 14.12 -0.75
C ALA A 150 14.92 14.86 -2.10
N LYS A 151 15.18 14.19 -3.23
CA LYS A 151 15.02 14.76 -4.57
C LYS A 151 13.58 14.65 -5.09
N GLN A 152 12.85 13.62 -4.67
CA GLN A 152 11.53 13.25 -5.22
C GLN A 152 10.33 13.81 -4.43
N VAL A 153 10.55 14.71 -3.46
CA VAL A 153 9.50 15.37 -2.66
C VAL A 153 8.41 16.03 -3.53
N ALA A 154 8.71 16.34 -4.81
CA ALA A 154 7.80 16.97 -5.75
C ALA A 154 6.91 16.01 -6.60
N VAL A 155 7.05 14.68 -6.49
CA VAL A 155 6.22 13.74 -7.27
C VAL A 155 5.02 13.29 -6.42
N GLN A 156 4.13 14.21 -6.13
CA GLN A 156 2.83 13.90 -5.56
C GLN A 156 1.78 14.84 -6.11
N ASP A 157 1.28 14.50 -7.28
CA ASP A 157 -0.04 14.97 -7.64
C ASP A 157 -0.64 13.97 -8.61
N ILE A 158 -1.67 13.24 -8.19
CA ILE A 158 -2.86 13.11 -9.04
C ILE A 158 -4.07 13.05 -8.10
N SER A 159 -4.72 14.20 -7.97
CA SER A 159 -6.17 14.34 -7.98
C SER A 159 -6.78 13.50 -9.11
N GLY A 160 -6.94 12.19 -8.90
CA GLY A 160 -7.64 11.30 -9.80
C GLY A 160 -9.06 11.11 -9.27
N ILE A 161 -9.97 12.02 -9.64
CA ILE A 161 -11.40 11.81 -9.44
C ILE A 161 -11.85 10.91 -10.58
N GLY A 162 -11.70 9.59 -10.41
CA GLY A 162 -12.30 8.61 -11.30
C GLY A 162 -13.68 8.22 -10.80
N SER A 163 -14.72 8.51 -11.59
CA SER A 163 -16.00 7.83 -11.46
C SER A 163 -15.78 6.37 -11.87
N GLY A 164 -15.60 5.48 -10.88
CA GLY A 164 -15.57 4.05 -11.13
C GLY A 164 -16.79 3.63 -11.95
N CYS A 165 -16.57 2.66 -12.86
CA CYS A 165 -17.50 2.07 -13.85
C CYS A 165 -18.97 2.50 -13.78
#